data_AF-A0A934D883-F1
#
_entry.id   AF-A0A934D883-F1
#
_cell.length_a   1.000
_cell.length_b   1.000
_cell.length_c   1.000
_cell.angle_alpha   90.00
_cell.angle_beta   90.00
_cell.angle_gamma   90.00
#
_symmetry.space_group_name_H-M   'P 1'
#
loop_
_entity.id
_entity.type
_entity.pdbx_description
1 polymer ?
#
loop_
_entity_poly.entity_id
_entity_poly.type
_entity_poly.pdbx_seq_one_letter_code
_entity_poly.pdbx_strand_id
1 'polypeptide(L)'
;RLVADDVVLVTRKGEGILIGAGSNVVKHFMEIRGLGLVDVRSIFGIRSIRFQKRVEVVVELEEWLKDREYTRTGLDQESVSILGVELSHIKLPIFAGKNVTVIIEVLALDYLLKHYGYDAAQEFSKRLDAAIADRGKSQRAIDYFEHDFE
;
A
#
# COMPACT_ATOMS: atom_id res chain seq x y z
N ARG A 1 8.41 -11.73 -5.37
CA ARG A 1 9.67 -12.16 -6.05
C ARG A 1 10.75 -11.21 -5.60
N LEU A 2 11.88 -11.74 -5.12
CA LEU A 2 12.99 -10.92 -4.63
C LEU A 2 13.75 -10.30 -5.81
N VAL A 3 14.02 -8.99 -5.73
CA VAL A 3 14.89 -8.27 -6.67
C VAL A 3 16.23 -7.98 -6.02
N ALA A 4 16.19 -7.45 -4.81
CA ALA A 4 17.34 -7.04 -4.02
C ALA A 4 16.95 -7.04 -2.54
N ASP A 5 17.95 -7.15 -1.66
CA ASP A 5 17.84 -6.98 -0.22
C ASP A 5 18.96 -6.03 0.25
N ASP A 6 18.72 -5.28 1.32
CA ASP A 6 19.60 -4.23 1.89
C ASP A 6 19.94 -3.07 0.93
N VAL A 7 20.75 -3.32 -0.11
CA VAL A 7 21.18 -2.30 -1.08
C VAL A 7 20.46 -2.47 -2.42
N VAL A 8 19.68 -1.45 -2.78
CA VAL A 8 18.94 -1.39 -4.05
C VAL A 8 19.52 -0.30 -4.95
N LEU A 9 19.94 -0.68 -6.17
CA LEU A 9 20.33 0.26 -7.20
C LEU A 9 19.08 0.73 -7.95
N VAL A 10 18.75 2.02 -7.84
CA VAL A 10 17.64 2.63 -8.56
C VAL A 10 18.18 3.48 -9.70
N THR A 11 17.70 3.23 -10.91
CA THR A 11 18.06 4.00 -12.11
C THR A 11 16.81 4.57 -12.75
N ARG A 12 16.84 5.85 -13.10
CA ARG A 12 15.81 6.48 -13.93
C ARG A 12 16.09 6.17 -15.41
N LYS A 13 15.10 5.61 -16.10
CA LYS A 13 15.12 5.38 -17.55
C LYS A 13 14.26 6.44 -18.25
N GLY A 14 14.13 6.33 -19.58
CA GLY A 14 13.23 7.18 -20.37
C GLY A 14 11.81 7.16 -19.81
N GLU A 15 11.04 8.22 -20.12
CA GLU A 15 9.62 8.35 -19.73
C GLU A 15 9.36 8.41 -18.21
N GLY A 16 10.39 8.74 -17.41
CA GLY A 16 10.21 8.87 -15.96
C GLY A 16 10.01 7.53 -15.25
N ILE A 17 10.49 6.43 -15.84
CA ILE A 17 10.36 5.10 -15.24
C ILE A 17 11.56 4.83 -14.33
N LEU A 18 11.29 4.47 -13.07
CA LEU A 18 12.31 4.01 -12.13
C LEU A 18 12.45 2.49 -12.18
N ILE A 19 13.69 2.02 -12.35
CA ILE A 19 14.04 0.59 -12.35
C ILE A 19 14.92 0.31 -11.14
N GLY A 20 14.48 -0.60 -10.27
CA GLY A 20 15.24 -1.13 -9.16
C GLY A 20 15.92 -2.45 -9.54
N ALA A 21 17.17 -2.63 -9.12
CA ALA A 21 17.96 -3.85 -9.30
C ALA A 21 18.88 -4.09 -8.09
N GLY A 22 19.26 -5.34 -7.87
CA GLY A 22 20.28 -5.68 -6.86
C GLY A 22 21.69 -5.38 -7.33
N SER A 23 22.60 -5.12 -6.39
CA SER A 23 24.03 -5.04 -6.70
C SER A 23 24.57 -6.42 -7.13
N ASN A 24 25.67 -6.44 -7.89
CA ASN A 24 26.23 -7.69 -8.41
C ASN A 24 26.73 -8.64 -7.31
N VAL A 25 27.14 -8.11 -6.16
CA VAL A 25 27.79 -8.89 -5.08
C VAL A 25 26.77 -9.61 -4.20
N VAL A 26 25.68 -8.95 -3.79
CA VAL A 26 24.66 -9.52 -2.88
C VAL A 26 23.41 -10.03 -3.60
N LYS A 27 23.50 -10.19 -4.92
CA LYS A 27 22.38 -10.61 -5.77
C LYS A 27 21.82 -11.96 -5.33
N HIS A 28 20.50 -12.02 -5.12
CA HIS A 28 19.74 -13.22 -4.70
C HIS A 28 19.98 -13.67 -3.26
N PHE A 29 20.90 -13.04 -2.53
CA PHE A 29 21.09 -13.28 -1.12
C PHE A 29 20.13 -12.40 -0.29
N MET A 30 19.81 -12.88 0.90
CA MET A 30 19.07 -12.16 1.94
C MET A 30 19.78 -12.36 3.27
N GLU A 31 19.91 -11.30 4.07
CA GLU A 31 20.39 -11.39 5.44
C GLU A 31 19.22 -11.59 6.40
N ILE A 32 19.32 -12.60 7.26
CA ILE A 32 18.31 -12.85 8.29
C ILE A 32 19.01 -12.90 9.63
N ARG A 33 18.72 -11.93 10.49
CA ARG A 33 19.29 -11.87 11.85
C ARG A 33 19.02 -13.16 12.61
N GLY A 34 20.08 -13.73 13.18
CA GLY A 34 20.04 -15.01 13.90
C GLY A 34 20.19 -16.26 13.02
N LEU A 35 20.09 -16.13 11.70
CA LEU A 35 20.33 -17.21 10.74
C LEU A 35 21.57 -16.97 9.86
N GLY A 36 21.81 -15.72 9.45
CA GLY A 36 22.90 -15.33 8.55
C GLY A 36 22.42 -15.11 7.11
N LEU A 37 23.34 -15.30 6.14
CA LEU A 37 23.06 -15.12 4.71
C LEU A 37 22.36 -16.33 4.11
N VAL A 38 21.31 -16.07 3.33
CA VAL A 38 20.46 -17.09 2.70
C VAL A 38 20.42 -16.87 1.19
N ASP A 39 20.72 -17.91 0.40
CA ASP A 39 20.54 -17.88 -1.05
C ASP A 39 19.08 -18.24 -1.43
N VAL A 40 18.31 -17.20 -1.75
CA VAL A 40 16.87 -17.32 -2.07
C VAL A 40 16.66 -18.04 -3.42
N ARG A 41 17.60 -17.94 -4.36
CA ARG A 41 17.49 -18.62 -5.65
C ARG A 41 17.72 -20.12 -5.48
N SER A 42 18.71 -20.52 -4.70
CA SER A 42 19.02 -21.93 -4.48
C SER A 42 17.93 -22.66 -3.71
N ILE A 43 17.27 -21.99 -2.75
CA ILE A 43 16.20 -22.59 -1.95
C ILE A 43 14.86 -22.63 -2.70
N PHE A 44 14.46 -21.53 -3.34
CA PHE A 44 13.10 -21.38 -3.90
C PHE A 44 13.06 -21.41 -5.44
N GLY A 45 14.21 -21.60 -6.08
CA GLY A 45 14.35 -21.71 -7.54
C GLY A 45 14.28 -20.37 -8.28
N ILE A 46 14.53 -20.40 -9.59
CA ILE A 46 14.63 -19.18 -10.43
C ILE A 46 13.35 -18.33 -10.45
N ARG A 47 12.19 -18.93 -10.16
CA ARG A 47 10.89 -18.23 -10.15
C ARG A 47 10.74 -17.29 -8.95
N SER A 48 11.49 -17.51 -7.87
CA SER A 48 11.44 -16.67 -6.67
C SER A 48 12.16 -15.33 -6.85
N ILE A 49 13.06 -15.23 -7.83
CA ILE A 49 13.89 -14.04 -8.07
C ILE A 49 13.52 -13.29 -9.35
N ARG A 50 13.91 -12.01 -9.38
CA ARG A 50 13.88 -11.12 -10.54
C ARG A 50 15.16 -10.30 -10.57
N PHE A 51 15.67 -10.00 -11.76
CA PHE A 51 16.89 -9.21 -11.90
C PHE A 51 16.66 -7.71 -11.72
N GLN A 52 15.52 -7.23 -12.21
CA GLN A 52 15.11 -5.85 -12.12
C GLN A 52 13.58 -5.79 -12.11
N LYS A 53 13.03 -4.72 -11.54
CA LYS A 53 11.59 -4.43 -11.59
C LYS A 53 11.37 -2.91 -11.53
N ARG A 54 10.31 -2.45 -12.20
CA ARG A 54 9.84 -1.08 -12.07
C ARG A 54 9.45 -0.78 -10.62
N VAL A 55 9.93 0.33 -10.08
CA VAL A 55 9.51 0.85 -8.78
C VAL A 55 8.28 1.72 -9.01
N GLU A 56 7.18 1.37 -8.33
CA GLU A 56 5.85 1.97 -8.57
C GLU A 56 5.23 2.50 -7.27
N VAL A 57 5.56 1.87 -6.14
CA VAL A 57 5.08 2.20 -4.79
C VAL A 57 6.23 2.09 -3.81
N VAL A 58 6.28 2.99 -2.84
CA VAL A 58 7.16 2.94 -1.67
C VAL A 58 6.31 2.64 -0.45
N VAL A 59 6.56 1.50 0.20
CA VAL A 59 5.96 1.16 1.49
C VAL A 59 7.01 1.35 2.56
N GLU A 60 6.82 2.35 3.41
CA GLU A 60 7.70 2.66 4.54
C GLU A 60 7.14 2.00 5.80
N LEU A 61 7.92 1.13 6.43
CA LEU A 61 7.54 0.51 7.69
C LEU A 61 7.96 1.44 8.83
N GLU A 62 6.99 1.90 9.61
CA GLU A 62 7.22 2.79 10.74
C GLU A 62 6.86 2.11 12.06
N GLU A 63 7.54 2.48 13.14
CA GLU A 63 7.12 2.06 14.47
C GLU A 63 5.77 2.69 14.83
N TRP A 64 4.87 1.89 15.40
CA TRP A 64 3.60 2.42 15.86
C TRP A 64 3.79 3.31 17.10
N LEU A 65 3.50 4.60 16.92
CA LEU A 65 3.46 5.61 17.99
C LEU A 65 2.02 5.92 18.40
N LYS A 66 1.74 5.94 19.72
CA LYS A 66 0.42 6.24 20.30
C LYS A 66 -0.10 7.63 19.92
N ASP A 67 0.82 8.59 19.80
CA ASP A 67 0.49 10.01 19.67
C ASP A 67 0.42 10.47 18.20
N ARG A 68 0.55 9.53 17.25
CA ARG A 68 0.46 9.82 15.82
C ARG A 68 -0.90 9.37 15.28
N GLU A 69 -1.58 10.27 14.58
CA GLU A 69 -2.78 9.89 13.82
C GLU A 69 -2.36 9.14 12.54
N TYR A 70 -2.97 7.98 12.32
CA TYR A 70 -2.80 7.20 11.10
C TYR A 70 -4.11 7.23 10.33
N THR A 71 -4.04 7.55 9.04
CA THR A 71 -5.19 7.58 8.15
C THR A 71 -5.82 6.19 8.06
N ARG A 72 -7.14 6.12 8.32
CA ARG A 72 -7.92 4.86 8.28
C ARG A 72 -8.79 4.73 7.03
N THR A 73 -8.94 5.82 6.29
CA THR A 73 -9.88 5.92 5.17
C THR A 73 -9.25 5.52 3.84
N GLY A 74 -7.93 5.69 3.69
CA GLY A 74 -7.23 5.47 2.43
C GLY A 74 -7.55 6.51 1.34
N LEU A 75 -8.16 7.64 1.74
CA LEU A 75 -8.56 8.73 0.84
C LEU A 75 -7.40 9.68 0.55
N ASP A 76 -6.51 9.88 1.52
CA ASP A 76 -5.31 10.70 1.35
C ASP A 76 -4.20 9.87 0.70
N GLN A 77 -3.63 10.39 -0.38
CA GLN A 77 -2.50 9.77 -1.08
C GLN A 77 -1.24 10.61 -0.84
N GLU A 78 -0.27 10.02 -0.14
CA GLU A 78 1.06 10.60 -0.04
C GLU A 78 1.90 10.19 -1.26
N SER A 79 2.87 11.05 -1.60
CA SER A 79 3.83 10.78 -2.67
C SER A 79 5.25 11.11 -2.21
N VAL A 80 6.22 10.41 -2.80
CA VAL A 80 7.64 10.63 -2.58
C VAL A 80 8.37 10.71 -3.90
N SER A 81 9.28 11.68 -4.01
CA SER A 81 10.10 11.88 -5.20
C SER A 81 11.39 11.07 -5.12
N ILE A 82 11.63 10.20 -6.10
CA ILE A 82 12.89 9.48 -6.26
C ILE A 82 13.46 9.80 -7.63
N LEU A 83 14.66 10.39 -7.68
CA LEU A 83 15.30 10.85 -8.92
C LEU A 83 14.39 11.76 -9.79
N GLY A 84 13.52 12.55 -9.14
CA GLY A 84 12.56 13.45 -9.78
C GLY A 84 11.36 12.74 -10.43
N VAL A 85 11.02 11.54 -9.96
CA VAL A 85 9.81 10.80 -10.31
C VAL A 85 8.98 10.64 -9.05
N GLU A 86 7.73 11.09 -9.10
CA GLU A 86 6.78 10.92 -7.99
C GLU A 86 6.26 9.48 -7.96
N LEU A 87 6.35 8.86 -6.78
CA LEU A 87 5.82 7.53 -6.50
C LEU A 87 4.79 7.60 -5.39
N SER A 88 3.81 6.70 -5.41
CA SER A 88 2.90 6.52 -4.29
C SER A 88 3.67 6.11 -3.05
N HIS A 89 3.46 6.82 -1.94
CA HIS A 89 4.13 6.59 -0.67
C HIS A 89 3.11 6.15 0.37
N ILE A 90 3.37 5.01 1.00
CA ILE A 90 2.48 4.40 1.99
C ILE A 90 3.28 4.18 3.26
N LYS A 91 2.91 4.89 4.33
CA LYS A 91 3.47 4.69 5.66
C LYS A 91 2.66 3.64 6.39
N LEU A 92 3.29 2.50 6.68
CA LEU A 92 2.67 1.36 7.32
C LEU A 92 3.17 1.21 8.76
N PRO A 93 2.35 1.57 9.77
CA PRO A 93 2.74 1.37 11.16
C PRO A 93 2.75 -0.12 11.53
N ILE A 94 3.87 -0.56 12.11
CA ILE A 94 4.10 -1.92 12.56
C ILE A 94 4.10 -1.99 14.09
N PHE A 95 3.41 -3.00 14.63
CA PHE A 95 3.48 -3.40 16.02
C PHE A 95 3.45 -4.94 16.11
N ALA A 96 3.87 -5.49 17.24
CA ALA A 96 3.92 -6.93 17.45
C ALA A 96 2.55 -7.60 17.21
N GLY A 97 2.52 -8.62 16.35
CA GLY A 97 1.31 -9.35 15.98
C GLY A 97 0.72 -9.00 14.60
N LYS A 98 1.21 -7.94 13.92
CA LYS A 98 0.87 -7.72 12.51
C LYS A 98 1.65 -8.65 11.59
N ASN A 99 0.95 -9.31 10.67
CA ASN A 99 1.60 -10.05 9.58
C ASN A 99 1.91 -9.09 8.42
N VAL A 100 3.14 -8.57 8.42
CA VAL A 100 3.62 -7.59 7.42
C VAL A 100 3.52 -8.14 6.00
N THR A 101 3.82 -9.42 5.81
CA THR A 101 3.79 -10.07 4.49
C THR A 101 2.42 -9.99 3.85
N VAL A 102 1.37 -10.37 4.58
CA VAL A 102 -0.02 -10.34 4.08
C VAL A 102 -0.46 -8.91 3.80
N ILE A 103 -0.08 -7.96 4.66
CA ILE A 103 -0.46 -6.55 4.48
C ILE A 103 0.20 -5.98 3.21
N ILE A 104 1.50 -6.23 3.00
CA ILE A 104 2.20 -5.77 1.79
C ILE A 104 1.59 -6.39 0.52
N GLU A 105 1.17 -7.65 0.56
CA GLU A 105 0.50 -8.30 -0.56
C GLU A 105 -0.84 -7.63 -0.90
N VAL A 106 -1.67 -7.37 0.10
CA VAL A 106 -2.94 -6.67 -0.08
C VAL A 106 -2.72 -5.25 -0.60
N LEU A 107 -1.71 -4.52 -0.08
CA LEU A 107 -1.35 -3.19 -0.57
C LEU A 107 -0.94 -3.20 -2.05
N ALA A 108 -0.16 -4.20 -2.48
CA ALA A 108 0.22 -4.34 -3.87
C ALA A 108 -0.98 -4.63 -4.78
N LEU A 109 -1.96 -5.41 -4.30
CA LEU A 109 -3.21 -5.66 -5.02
C LEU A 109 -4.13 -4.44 -5.07
N ASP A 110 -4.27 -3.70 -3.96
CA ASP A 110 -5.04 -2.45 -3.90
C ASP A 110 -4.47 -1.39 -4.84
N TYR A 111 -3.13 -1.22 -4.84
CA TYR A 111 -2.46 -0.35 -5.81
C TYR A 111 -2.78 -0.74 -7.25
N LEU A 112 -2.78 -2.05 -7.55
CA LEU A 112 -3.10 -2.54 -8.88
C LEU A 112 -4.56 -2.27 -9.25
N LEU A 113 -5.51 -2.45 -8.32
CA LEU A 113 -6.92 -2.11 -8.52
C LEU A 113 -7.12 -0.63 -8.83
N LYS A 114 -6.48 0.25 -8.04
CA LYS A 114 -6.50 1.70 -8.26
C LYS A 114 -5.93 2.06 -9.62
N HIS A 115 -4.83 1.41 -10.02
CA HIS A 115 -4.24 1.60 -11.34
C HIS A 115 -5.18 1.16 -12.49
N TYR A 116 -6.03 0.15 -12.26
CA TYR A 116 -7.07 -0.27 -13.20
C TYR A 116 -8.40 0.47 -13.04
N GLY A 117 -8.45 1.53 -12.23
CA GLY A 117 -9.60 2.43 -12.11
C GLY A 117 -10.62 2.06 -11.02
N TYR A 118 -10.27 1.14 -10.10
CA TYR A 118 -11.11 0.81 -8.95
C TYR A 118 -10.49 1.30 -7.64
N ASP A 119 -11.18 2.21 -6.96
CA ASP A 119 -10.80 2.71 -5.64
C ASP A 119 -11.86 2.33 -4.59
N ALA A 120 -11.49 1.38 -3.71
CA ALA A 120 -12.38 0.86 -2.68
C ALA A 120 -12.79 1.93 -1.65
N ALA A 121 -11.92 2.88 -1.33
CA ALA A 121 -12.20 3.94 -0.37
C ALA A 121 -13.26 4.90 -0.91
N GLN A 122 -13.11 5.29 -2.18
CA GLN A 122 -14.10 6.14 -2.87
C GLN A 122 -15.45 5.42 -3.03
N GLU A 123 -15.43 4.14 -3.41
CA GLU A 123 -16.65 3.35 -3.54
C GLU A 123 -17.38 3.20 -2.21
N PHE A 124 -16.65 2.97 -1.11
CA PHE A 124 -17.24 2.91 0.22
C PHE A 124 -17.82 4.26 0.64
N SER A 125 -17.12 5.37 0.39
CA SER A 125 -17.62 6.72 0.68
C SER A 125 -18.95 6.97 -0.01
N LYS A 126 -19.06 6.67 -1.31
CA LYS A 126 -20.31 6.83 -2.08
C LYS A 126 -21.47 6.04 -1.48
N ARG A 127 -21.22 4.80 -1.04
CA ARG A 127 -22.24 3.95 -0.40
C ARG A 127 -22.67 4.50 0.95
N LEU A 128 -21.72 5.01 1.73
CA LEU A 128 -21.99 5.60 3.03
C LEU A 128 -22.84 6.87 2.88
N ASP A 129 -22.48 7.75 1.94
CA ASP A 129 -23.23 8.98 1.65
C ASP A 129 -24.67 8.68 1.22
N ALA A 130 -24.85 7.66 0.36
CA ALA A 130 -26.18 7.21 -0.05
C ALA A 130 -27.01 6.68 1.14
N ALA A 131 -26.42 5.89 2.03
CA ALA A 131 -27.09 5.36 3.21
C ALA A 131 -27.48 6.44 4.23
N ILE A 132 -26.65 7.48 4.39
CA ILE A 132 -26.93 8.63 5.26
C ILE A 132 -28.08 9.47 4.67
N ALA A 133 -28.06 9.74 3.36
CA ALA A 133 -29.11 10.51 2.69
C ALA A 133 -30.48 9.83 2.78
N ASP A 134 -30.52 8.50 2.72
CA ASP A 134 -31.76 7.71 2.83
C ASP A 134 -32.38 7.81 4.25
N ARG A 135 -31.55 7.71 5.30
CA ARG A 135 -32.01 7.92 6.69
C ARG A 135 -32.58 9.33 6.92
N GLY A 136 -31.97 10.35 6.32
CA GLY A 136 -32.47 11.73 6.39
C GLY A 136 -33.85 11.93 5.77
N LYS A 137 -34.24 11.10 4.79
CA LYS A 137 -35.61 11.10 4.22
C LYS A 137 -36.63 10.43 5.14
N SER A 138 -36.25 9.32 5.80
CA SER A 138 -37.12 8.68 6.80
C SER A 138 -37.38 9.58 8.01
N GLN A 139 -36.37 10.33 8.49
CA GLN A 139 -36.57 11.28 9.60
C GLN A 139 -37.54 12.41 9.23
N ARG A 140 -37.41 12.98 8.02
CA ARG A 140 -38.32 14.02 7.51
C ARG A 140 -39.75 13.52 7.31
N ALA A 141 -39.93 12.24 6.96
CA ALA A 141 -41.26 11.66 6.84
C ALA A 141 -41.95 11.53 8.22
N ILE A 142 -41.20 11.24 9.28
CA ILE A 142 -41.73 11.13 10.65
C ILE A 142 -42.16 12.52 11.17
N ASP A 143 -41.34 13.56 10.94
CA ASP A 143 -41.68 14.94 11.33
C ASP A 143 -42.97 15.46 10.66
N TYR A 144 -43.27 15.01 9.43
CA TYR A 144 -44.52 15.38 8.73
C TYR A 144 -45.78 14.77 9.36
N PHE A 145 -45.67 13.62 10.04
CA PHE A 145 -46.82 12.97 10.70
C PHE A 145 -47.03 13.41 12.15
N GLU A 146 -46.04 14.04 12.80
CA GLU A 146 -46.18 14.56 14.16
C GLU A 146 -46.93 15.91 14.25
N HIS A 147 -47.23 16.55 13.13
CA HIS A 147 -47.95 17.84 13.09
C HIS A 147 -49.41 17.71 12.63
N ASP A 148 -49.91 16.48 12.47
CA ASP A 148 -51.27 16.18 12.00
C ASP A 148 -52.16 15.71 13.17
N PHE A 149 -52.20 16.49 14.25
CA PHE A 149 -53.16 16.30 15.34
C PHE A 149 -54.33 17.30 15.17
N GLU A 150 -55.50 16.79 14.76
CA GLU A 150 -56.82 17.43 14.94
C GLU A 150 -57.22 17.49 16.42
#